data_AF-A0A8T2B5K6-F1
#
_entry.id   AF-A0A8T2B5K6-F1
#
_cell.length_a   1.000
_cell.length_b   1.000
_cell.length_c   1.000
_cell.angle_alpha   90.00
_cell.angle_beta   90.00
_cell.angle_gamma   90.00
#
_symmetry.space_group_name_H-M   'P 1'
#
loop_
_entity.id
_entity.type
_entity.pdbx_description
1 polymer ?
#
loop_
_entity_poly.entity_id
_entity_poly.type
_entity_poly.pdbx_seq_one_letter_code
_entity_poly.pdbx_strand_id
1 'polypeptide(L)'
;MVRLSVSNKVVYYGDLPPYDLASLPPETQRKMIGATLYEMVEELEPRFAPKITGMILELDQDRVFHLMESPEALKETVEEAMKILADWIPQQMQLLGKEDACKFLASMLPAKL
;
A
#
# COMPACT_ATOMS: atom_id res chain seq x y z
N MET A 1 20.52 -3.70 8.78
CA MET A 1 20.09 -3.08 10.05
C MET A 1 19.65 -1.67 9.69
N VAL A 2 18.34 -1.47 9.51
CA VAL A 2 17.78 -0.24 8.91
C VAL A 2 17.66 0.81 10.01
N ARG A 3 18.23 2.00 9.78
CA ARG A 3 17.99 3.16 10.64
C ARG A 3 17.09 4.14 9.89
N LEU A 4 15.86 4.25 10.39
CA LEU A 4 14.91 5.33 10.08
C LEU A 4 15.53 6.68 10.44
N SER A 5 15.47 7.67 9.54
CA SER A 5 15.74 9.07 9.86
C SER A 5 14.77 9.96 9.10
N VAL A 6 13.80 10.49 9.84
CA VAL A 6 12.67 11.34 9.42
C VAL A 6 13.13 12.75 9.01
N SER A 7 14.31 12.94 8.40
CA SER A 7 14.79 14.29 8.08
C SER A 7 15.74 14.44 6.89
N ASN A 8 16.09 13.41 6.13
CA ASN A 8 16.77 13.63 4.83
C ASN A 8 16.66 12.42 3.90
N LYS A 9 16.18 12.67 2.69
CA LYS A 9 15.73 11.74 1.64
C LYS A 9 16.79 10.71 1.20
N VAL A 10 16.88 9.56 1.86
CA VAL A 10 17.46 8.38 1.19
C VAL A 10 16.69 7.13 1.57
N VAL A 11 15.92 6.60 0.63
CA VAL A 11 15.23 5.32 0.74
C VAL A 11 15.93 4.36 -0.22
N TYR A 12 16.54 3.32 0.33
CA TYR A 12 17.26 2.30 -0.44
C TYR A 12 16.36 1.08 -0.65
N TYR A 13 15.81 0.92 -1.86
CA TYR A 13 15.23 -0.36 -2.34
C TYR A 13 15.90 -0.76 -3.66
N GLY A 14 16.64 -1.88 -3.65
CA GLY A 14 17.15 -2.54 -4.86
C GLY A 14 18.33 -1.87 -5.57
N ASP A 15 18.68 -2.43 -6.74
CA ASP A 15 19.86 -2.19 -7.62
C ASP A 15 19.96 -0.77 -8.22
N LEU A 16 19.32 0.24 -7.60
CA LEU A 16 19.33 1.61 -8.09
C LEU A 16 20.29 2.49 -7.25
N PRO A 17 21.12 3.33 -7.91
CA PRO A 17 22.07 4.20 -7.22
C PRO A 17 21.34 5.22 -6.32
N PRO A 18 21.97 5.69 -5.23
CA PRO A 18 21.36 6.63 -4.28
C PRO A 18 21.02 7.93 -4.98
N TYR A 19 19.75 8.12 -5.34
CA TYR A 19 19.24 9.36 -5.90
C TYR A 19 18.35 10.06 -4.89
N ASP A 20 18.49 11.38 -4.83
CA ASP A 20 17.64 12.24 -4.02
C ASP A 20 16.19 12.09 -4.51
N LEU A 21 15.26 11.73 -3.61
CA LEU A 21 13.84 11.53 -3.95
C LEU A 21 13.23 12.79 -4.61
N ALA A 22 13.85 13.97 -4.45
CA ALA A 22 13.48 15.22 -5.11
C ALA A 22 13.71 15.25 -6.63
N SER A 23 14.71 14.50 -7.11
CA SER A 23 15.20 14.55 -8.49
C SER A 23 14.69 13.38 -9.34
N LEU A 24 13.91 12.48 -8.73
CA LEU A 24 13.32 11.36 -9.42
C LEU A 24 12.06 11.79 -10.19
N PRO A 25 11.76 11.15 -11.33
CA PRO A 25 10.50 11.37 -12.02
C PRO A 25 9.32 11.04 -11.09
N PRO A 26 8.20 11.77 -11.18
CA PRO A 26 7.08 11.67 -10.25
C PRO A 26 6.49 10.25 -10.17
N GLU A 27 6.58 9.47 -11.25
CA GLU A 27 6.19 8.07 -11.29
C GLU A 27 7.05 7.19 -10.36
N THR A 28 8.37 7.40 -10.35
CA THR A 28 9.28 6.67 -9.46
C THR A 28 9.08 7.09 -8.01
N GLN A 29 8.85 8.38 -7.75
CA GLN A 29 8.55 8.86 -6.42
C GLN A 29 7.27 8.19 -5.86
N ARG A 30 6.22 8.09 -6.69
CA ARG A 30 4.96 7.40 -6.32
C ARG A 30 5.18 5.91 -6.06
N LYS A 31 6.04 5.24 -6.83
CA LYS A 31 6.41 3.84 -6.58
C LYS A 31 7.12 3.67 -5.23
N MET A 32 8.04 4.56 -4.88
CA MET A 32 8.75 4.53 -3.60
C MET A 32 7.81 4.76 -2.43
N ILE A 33 6.92 5.76 -2.56
CA ILE A 33 5.86 6.04 -1.57
C ILE A 33 4.97 4.80 -1.38
N GLY A 34 4.55 4.17 -2.48
CA GLY A 34 3.74 2.96 -2.44
C GLY A 34 4.42 1.79 -1.75
N ALA A 35 5.73 1.60 -1.96
CA ALA A 35 6.49 0.56 -1.28
C ALA A 35 6.57 0.80 0.23
N THR A 36 6.87 2.03 0.66
CA THR A 36 6.89 2.38 2.10
C THR A 36 5.50 2.27 2.73
N LEU A 37 4.48 2.79 2.05
CA LEU A 37 3.10 2.70 2.51
C LEU A 37 2.64 1.24 2.62
N TYR A 38 3.02 0.39 1.67
CA TYR A 38 2.71 -1.03 1.70
C TYR A 38 3.23 -1.67 2.98
N GLU A 39 4.49 -1.42 3.37
CA GLU A 39 5.06 -1.97 4.60
C GLU A 39 4.29 -1.50 5.84
N MET A 40 3.95 -0.21 5.92
CA MET A 40 3.18 0.32 7.05
C MET A 40 1.78 -0.30 7.14
N VAL A 41 1.10 -0.46 5.99
CA VAL A 41 -0.22 -1.10 5.94
C VAL A 41 -0.10 -2.60 6.21
N GLU A 42 0.96 -3.27 5.77
CA GLU A 42 1.22 -4.70 6.01
C GLU A 42 1.46 -5.00 7.49
N GLU A 43 2.12 -4.11 8.22
CA GLU A 43 2.24 -4.21 9.68
C GLU A 43 0.88 -4.15 10.39
N LEU A 44 -0.07 -3.37 9.85
CA LEU A 44 -1.41 -3.23 10.40
C LEU A 44 -2.35 -4.36 9.96
N GLU A 45 -2.40 -4.64 8.66
CA GLU A 45 -3.32 -5.58 8.04
C GLU A 45 -2.67 -6.31 6.84
N PRO A 46 -1.88 -7.37 7.09
CA PRO A 46 -1.10 -8.04 6.05
C PRO A 46 -1.97 -8.77 5.01
N ARG A 47 -3.19 -9.18 5.38
CA ARG A 47 -4.09 -9.93 4.46
C ARG A 47 -4.57 -9.08 3.30
N PHE A 48 -4.85 -7.80 3.56
CA PHE A 48 -5.43 -6.89 2.58
C PHE A 48 -4.49 -5.74 2.20
N ALA A 49 -3.26 -5.74 2.75
CA ALA A 49 -2.22 -4.77 2.47
C ALA A 49 -2.08 -4.39 0.98
N PRO A 50 -1.96 -5.32 0.02
CA PRO A 50 -1.80 -4.94 -1.38
C PRO A 50 -3.03 -4.21 -1.94
N LYS A 51 -4.23 -4.57 -1.48
CA LYS A 51 -5.49 -4.00 -1.95
C LYS A 51 -5.78 -2.65 -1.30
N ILE A 52 -5.57 -2.53 0.01
CA ILE A 52 -5.69 -1.28 0.77
C ILE A 52 -4.66 -0.27 0.29
N THR A 53 -3.40 -0.68 0.15
CA THR A 53 -2.33 0.18 -0.38
C THR A 53 -2.67 0.64 -1.80
N GLY A 54 -3.21 -0.25 -2.64
CA GLY A 54 -3.70 0.13 -3.96
C GLY A 54 -4.80 1.20 -3.91
N MET A 55 -5.81 1.03 -3.04
CA MET A 55 -6.88 2.01 -2.85
C MET A 55 -6.37 3.36 -2.35
N ILE A 56 -5.42 3.36 -1.42
CA ILE A 56 -4.79 4.60 -0.91
C ILE A 56 -3.93 5.24 -2.01
N LEU A 57 -3.21 4.44 -2.80
CA LEU A 57 -2.40 4.93 -3.91
C LEU A 57 -3.23 5.51 -5.04
N GLU A 58 -4.53 5.22 -5.15
CA GLU A 58 -5.42 5.89 -6.09
C GLU A 58 -5.81 7.32 -5.65
N LEU A 59 -5.57 7.69 -4.39
CA LEU A 59 -5.75 9.06 -3.91
C LEU A 59 -4.65 10.01 -4.44
N ASP A 60 -4.86 11.31 -4.26
CA ASP A 60 -3.87 12.34 -4.59
C ASP A 60 -2.56 12.15 -3.82
N GLN A 61 -1.45 12.47 -4.47
CA GLN A 61 -0.11 12.29 -3.91
C GLN A 61 0.07 13.05 -2.58
N ASP A 62 -0.44 14.28 -2.48
CA ASP A 62 -0.43 15.07 -1.24
C ASP A 62 -1.19 14.38 -0.10
N ARG A 63 -2.32 13.73 -0.41
CA ARG A 63 -3.09 12.99 0.60
C ARG A 63 -2.31 11.79 1.10
N VAL A 64 -1.68 11.03 0.20
CA VAL A 64 -0.84 9.88 0.56
C VAL A 64 0.36 10.30 1.43
N PHE A 65 0.98 11.44 1.13
CA PHE A 65 2.04 12.00 1.98
C PHE A 65 1.55 12.29 3.39
N HIS A 66 0.42 12.98 3.53
CA HIS A 66 -0.15 13.27 4.85
C HIS A 66 -0.47 12.00 5.65
N LEU A 67 -0.89 10.92 4.99
CA LEU A 67 -1.12 9.64 5.65
C LEU A 67 0.18 9.00 6.16
N MET A 68 1.29 9.13 5.42
CA MET A 68 2.59 8.63 5.89
C MET A 68 3.18 9.49 7.02
N GLU A 69 2.89 10.79 7.04
CA GLU A 69 3.32 11.69 8.11
C GLU A 69 2.53 11.49 9.41
N SER A 70 1.29 10.96 9.32
CA SER A 70 0.42 10.73 10.47
C SER A 70 -0.02 9.26 10.56
N PRO A 71 0.55 8.46 11.48
CA PRO A 71 0.16 7.07 11.65
C PRO A 71 -1.30 6.90 12.10
N GLU A 72 -1.86 7.89 12.78
CA GLU A 72 -3.27 7.93 13.19
C GLU A 72 -4.17 8.05 11.95
N ALA A 73 -3.86 8.97 11.04
CA ALA A 73 -4.60 9.15 9.80
C ALA A 73 -4.50 7.93 8.87
N LEU A 74 -3.31 7.30 8.82
CA LEU A 74 -3.13 6.04 8.09
C LEU A 74 -4.06 4.95 8.64
N LYS A 75 -4.09 4.78 9.96
CA LYS A 75 -4.94 3.77 10.61
C LYS A 75 -6.42 4.00 10.31
N GLU A 76 -6.90 5.24 10.41
CA GLU A 76 -8.29 5.58 10.06
C GLU A 76 -8.61 5.23 8.60
N THR A 77 -7.69 5.56 7.69
CA THR A 77 -7.86 5.26 6.25
C THR A 77 -7.83 3.75 5.98
N VAL A 78 -6.98 3.00 6.69
CA VAL A 78 -6.93 1.53 6.63
C VAL A 78 -8.24 0.93 7.13
N GLU A 79 -8.78 1.42 8.25
CA GLU A 79 -10.08 0.98 8.78
C GLU A 79 -11.24 1.28 7.81
N GLU A 80 -11.22 2.44 7.15
CA GLU A 80 -12.21 2.81 6.14
C GLU A 80 -12.09 1.92 4.90
N ALA A 81 -10.87 1.72 4.38
CA ALA A 81 -10.61 0.82 3.27
C ALA A 81 -11.01 -0.62 3.60
N MET A 82 -10.81 -1.07 4.85
CA MET A 82 -11.25 -2.38 5.32
C MET A 82 -12.77 -2.54 5.29
N LYS A 83 -13.53 -1.50 5.69
CA LYS A 83 -14.99 -1.52 5.59
C LYS A 83 -15.44 -1.60 4.14
N ILE A 84 -14.86 -0.78 3.26
CA ILE A 84 -15.16 -0.81 1.83
C ILE A 84 -14.83 -2.20 1.25
N LEU A 85 -13.72 -2.80 1.65
CA LEU A 85 -13.35 -4.15 1.22
C LEU A 85 -14.32 -5.20 1.73
N ALA A 86 -14.76 -5.12 2.99
CA ALA A 86 -15.73 -6.03 3.56
C ALA A 86 -17.06 -6.01 2.79
N ASP A 87 -17.47 -4.86 2.26
CA ASP A 87 -18.67 -4.72 1.41
C ASP A 87 -18.41 -5.15 -0.04
N TRP A 88 -17.22 -4.86 -0.57
CA TRP A 88 -16.83 -5.17 -1.95
C TRP A 88 -16.57 -6.66 -2.19
N ILE A 89 -16.01 -7.39 -1.21
CA ILE A 89 -15.66 -8.82 -1.34
C ILE A 89 -16.89 -9.69 -1.63
N PRO A 90 -18.01 -9.60 -0.88
CA PRO A 90 -19.24 -10.31 -1.20
C PRO A 90 -19.77 -9.96 -2.58
N GLN A 91 -19.67 -8.70 -2.99
CA GLN A 91 -20.15 -8.24 -4.29
C GLN A 91 -19.27 -8.78 -5.44
N GLN A 92 -17.95 -8.80 -5.26
CA GLN A 92 -17.03 -9.43 -6.21
C GLN A 92 -17.28 -10.93 -6.32
N MET A 93 -17.49 -11.61 -5.20
CA MET A 93 -17.72 -13.06 -5.20
C MET A 93 -19.05 -13.45 -5.87
N GLN A 94 -20.02 -12.53 -5.97
CA GLN A 94 -21.23 -12.73 -6.76
C GLN A 94 -21.01 -12.57 -8.27
N LEU A 95 -20.03 -11.74 -8.68
CA LEU A 95 -19.69 -11.49 -10.08
C LEU A 95 -18.67 -12.50 -10.62
N LEU A 96 -17.83 -13.06 -9.76
CA LEU A 96 -16.81 -14.04 -10.10
C LEU A 96 -17.43 -15.44 -10.20
N GLY A 97 -17.27 -16.10 -11.35
CA GLY A 97 -17.57 -17.51 -11.49
C GLY A 97 -16.75 -18.36 -10.51
N LYS A 98 -17.18 -19.60 -10.22
CA LYS A 98 -16.52 -20.51 -9.25
C LYS A 98 -15.00 -20.62 -9.43
N GLU A 99 -14.50 -20.52 -10.67
CA GLU A 99 -13.09 -20.63 -11.01
C GLU A 99 -12.29 -19.37 -10.69
N ASP A 100 -12.91 -18.19 -10.83
CA ASP A 100 -12.25 -16.90 -10.57
C ASP A 100 -12.35 -16.49 -9.10
N ALA A 101 -13.35 -16.97 -8.37
CA ALA A 101 -13.43 -16.81 -6.92
C ALA A 101 -12.22 -17.45 -6.22
N CYS A 102 -11.76 -18.61 -6.68
CA CYS A 102 -10.54 -19.24 -6.15
C CYS A 102 -9.29 -18.40 -6.41
N LYS A 103 -9.14 -17.80 -7.60
CA LYS A 103 -8.00 -16.90 -7.90
C LYS A 103 -8.06 -15.61 -7.07
N PHE A 104 -9.27 -15.10 -6.85
CA PHE A 104 -9.53 -13.91 -6.05
C PHE A 104 -9.23 -14.14 -4.55
N LEU A 105 -9.62 -15.29 -4.01
CA LEU A 105 -9.26 -15.68 -2.64
C LEU A 105 -7.76 -15.98 -2.52
N ALA A 106 -7.15 -16.56 -3.56
CA ALA A 106 -5.71 -16.82 -3.59
C ALA A 106 -4.87 -15.54 -3.63
N SER A 107 -5.34 -14.48 -4.32
CA SER A 107 -4.67 -13.17 -4.33
C SER A 107 -4.91 -12.35 -3.06
N MET A 108 -5.85 -12.80 -2.21
CA MET A 108 -6.22 -12.20 -0.92
C MET A 108 -5.51 -12.88 0.27
N LEU A 109 -4.81 -13.99 0.02
CA LEU A 109 -3.87 -14.55 0.97
C LEU A 109 -2.59 -13.70 0.92
N PRO A 110 -2.02 -13.29 2.08
CA PRO A 110 -0.74 -12.61 2.10
C PRO A 110 0.28 -13.55 1.48
N ALA A 111 0.81 -13.18 0.32
CA ALA A 111 1.87 -13.88 -0.35
C ALA A 111 3.18 -13.66 0.42
N LYS A 112 3.30 -14.25 1.61
CA LYS A 112 4.61 -14.52 2.18
C LYS A 112 5.23 -15.64 1.35
N LEU A 113 6.09 -15.21 0.41
CA LEU A 113 7.14 -16.06 -0.17
C LEU A 113 7.94 -16.74 0.94
#